data_AF-A0A3C0BB94-F1
#
_entry.id   AF-A0A3C0BB94-F1
#
_cell.length_a   1.000
_cell.length_b   1.000
_cell.length_c   1.000
_cell.angle_alpha   90.00
_cell.angle_beta   90.00
_cell.angle_gamma   90.00
#
_symmetry.space_group_name_H-M   'P 1'
#
loop_
_entity.id
_entity.type
_entity.pdbx_description
1 polymer ?
#
loop_
_entity_poly.entity_id
_entity_poly.type
_entity_poly.pdbx_seq_one_letter_code
_entity_poly.pdbx_strand_id
1 'polypeptide(L)'
;MKQFIYLLIIAMLTSCIKSDETTDESSIPEGAIWKNQTIRRDTPVNGFAAIALWAQVATLEVNQSLSDTAVIEIDYWKIIEVLNDKESEIYFENYDYSYVKKFSIDEAGLYCRFPSWFDTSCHDFHSQVKNMSAYNGLLTIDVAQTPDSIIHWWTPKLLYKTGAQYIIEAKVKITGKTALQFGMDYWRTLTAGFNVFDPDCIVSNNCEAWISDWVLPTQGEFKTVRVPVR
;
A
#
# COMPACT_ATOMS: atom_id res chain seq x y z
N MET A 1 33.61 63.77 -15.71
CA MET A 1 33.16 62.87 -14.62
C MET A 1 31.71 62.49 -14.88
N LYS A 2 31.37 61.21 -14.70
CA LYS A 2 30.05 60.54 -14.86
C LYS A 2 29.88 59.76 -16.18
N GLN A 3 30.41 58.54 -16.19
CA GLN A 3 29.94 57.42 -17.02
C GLN A 3 28.70 56.81 -16.34
N PHE A 4 27.61 56.67 -17.09
CA PHE A 4 26.46 55.86 -16.70
C PHE A 4 26.54 54.51 -17.43
N ILE A 5 26.68 53.44 -16.66
CA ILE A 5 26.63 52.06 -17.15
C ILE A 5 25.17 51.61 -17.02
N TYR A 6 24.54 51.28 -18.14
CA TYR A 6 23.25 50.58 -18.15
C TYR A 6 23.51 49.08 -18.01
N LEU A 7 23.14 48.53 -16.86
CA LEU A 7 23.15 47.09 -16.60
C LEU A 7 21.81 46.51 -17.10
N LEU A 8 21.87 45.70 -18.16
CA LEU A 8 20.71 44.97 -18.69
C LEU A 8 20.52 43.70 -17.86
N ILE A 9 19.54 43.68 -16.96
CA ILE A 9 19.16 42.49 -16.20
C ILE A 9 18.18 41.68 -17.07
N ILE A 10 18.67 40.61 -17.67
CA ILE A 10 17.84 39.60 -18.34
C ILE A 10 17.30 38.69 -17.23
N ALA A 11 16.06 38.95 -16.80
CA ALA A 11 15.32 38.04 -15.94
C ALA A 11 14.90 36.81 -16.77
N MET A 12 15.63 35.71 -16.65
CA MET A 12 15.15 34.42 -17.14
C MET A 12 13.99 33.97 -16.26
N LEU A 13 12.77 34.15 -16.76
CA LEU A 13 11.58 33.48 -16.26
C LEU A 13 11.72 31.99 -16.57
N THR A 14 12.33 31.23 -15.65
CA THR A 14 12.19 29.78 -15.63
C THR A 14 10.74 29.47 -15.27
N SER A 15 9.90 29.28 -16.29
CA SER A 15 8.60 28.66 -16.09
C SER A 15 8.84 27.25 -15.55
N CYS A 16 8.55 27.04 -14.27
CA CYS A 16 8.30 25.71 -13.74
C CYS A 16 7.07 25.17 -14.47
N ILE A 17 7.30 24.48 -15.59
CA ILE A 17 6.31 23.58 -16.15
C ILE A 17 6.25 22.43 -15.17
N LYS A 18 5.24 22.42 -14.29
CA LYS A 18 4.79 21.22 -13.61
C LYS A 18 4.40 20.27 -14.75
N SER A 19 5.21 19.26 -15.01
CA SER A 19 4.75 18.13 -15.80
C SER A 19 3.59 17.51 -15.03
N ASP A 20 2.39 17.58 -15.62
CA ASP A 20 1.32 16.67 -15.23
C ASP A 20 1.84 15.26 -15.48
N GLU A 21 2.34 14.60 -14.44
CA GLU A 21 2.57 13.17 -14.45
C GLU A 21 1.19 12.52 -14.50
N THR A 22 0.66 12.38 -15.71
CA THR A 22 -0.43 11.45 -15.96
C THR A 22 0.10 10.06 -15.62
N THR A 23 -0.43 9.45 -14.56
CA THR A 23 -0.16 8.06 -14.21
C THR A 23 -0.42 7.20 -15.45
N ASP A 24 0.64 6.61 -15.99
CA ASP A 24 0.53 5.72 -17.14
C ASP A 24 -0.33 4.53 -16.74
N GLU A 25 -1.54 4.39 -17.29
CA GLU A 25 -2.46 3.31 -16.93
C GLU A 25 -1.84 1.92 -17.13
N SER A 26 -0.81 1.78 -17.97
CA SER A 26 -0.07 0.52 -18.14
C SER A 26 0.71 0.09 -16.89
N SER A 27 0.86 0.97 -15.92
CA SER A 27 1.57 0.72 -14.66
C SER A 27 0.65 0.26 -13.51
N ILE A 28 -0.66 0.24 -13.73
CA ILE A 28 -1.65 -0.21 -12.75
C ILE A 28 -2.07 -1.64 -13.06
N PRO A 29 -2.19 -2.54 -12.05
CA PRO A 29 -2.71 -3.88 -12.28
C PRO A 29 -4.05 -3.88 -13.02
N GLU A 30 -4.13 -4.69 -14.08
CA GLU A 30 -5.35 -4.89 -14.86
C GLU A 30 -6.54 -5.22 -13.96
N GLY A 31 -7.64 -4.47 -14.15
CA GLY A 31 -8.89 -4.60 -13.41
C GLY A 31 -8.90 -3.93 -12.03
N ALA A 32 -7.80 -3.32 -11.58
CA ALA A 32 -7.74 -2.70 -10.25
C ALA A 32 -8.85 -1.66 -10.08
N ILE A 33 -9.68 -1.86 -9.05
CA ILE A 33 -10.80 -0.98 -8.72
C ILE A 33 -10.34 0.32 -8.04
N TRP A 34 -9.16 0.32 -7.42
CA TRP A 34 -8.53 1.50 -6.83
C TRP A 34 -7.25 1.83 -7.58
N LYS A 35 -7.41 2.67 -8.61
CA LYS A 35 -6.32 3.09 -9.50
C LYS A 35 -5.41 4.14 -8.87
N ASN A 36 -5.99 5.05 -8.10
CA ASN A 36 -5.29 6.19 -7.53
C ASN A 36 -5.51 6.26 -6.02
N GLN A 37 -4.64 6.99 -5.34
CA GLN A 37 -4.77 7.31 -3.94
C GLN A 37 -6.16 7.90 -3.68
N THR A 38 -6.83 7.35 -2.67
CA THR A 38 -8.15 7.79 -2.25
C THR A 38 -8.18 7.90 -0.73
N ILE A 39 -8.34 9.11 -0.22
CA ILE A 39 -8.69 9.31 1.19
C ILE A 39 -10.21 9.27 1.29
N ARG A 40 -10.75 8.19 1.83
CA ARG A 40 -12.20 8.07 2.04
C ARG A 40 -12.62 8.76 3.33
N ARG A 41 -11.81 8.62 4.38
CA ARG A 41 -12.10 9.10 5.73
C ARG A 41 -10.81 9.45 6.46
N ASP A 42 -10.71 10.70 6.91
CA ASP A 42 -9.62 11.14 7.80
C ASP A 42 -9.86 10.75 9.26
N THR A 43 -11.11 10.48 9.63
CA THR A 43 -11.52 10.07 10.98
C THR A 43 -12.51 8.91 10.91
N PRO A 44 -12.47 7.98 11.88
CA PRO A 44 -13.43 6.89 11.95
C PRO A 44 -14.85 7.40 12.19
N VAL A 45 -15.83 6.64 11.69
CA VAL A 45 -17.23 6.79 12.14
C VAL A 45 -17.32 6.36 13.61
N ASN A 46 -18.30 6.90 14.34
CA ASN A 46 -18.55 6.53 15.73
C ASN A 46 -18.63 5.00 15.92
N GLY A 47 -17.93 4.49 16.94
CA GLY A 47 -17.89 3.07 17.26
C GLY A 47 -16.71 2.30 16.65
N PHE A 48 -15.82 2.98 15.91
CA PHE A 48 -14.54 2.45 15.48
C PHE A 48 -13.41 2.98 16.37
N ALA A 49 -12.61 2.07 16.95
CA ALA A 49 -11.63 2.37 17.98
C ALA A 49 -10.24 1.77 17.71
N ALA A 50 -10.07 1.11 16.56
CA ALA A 50 -8.82 0.52 16.14
C ALA A 50 -8.51 0.86 14.68
N ILE A 51 -7.26 0.66 14.28
CA ILE A 51 -6.79 0.71 12.90
C ILE A 51 -6.10 -0.61 12.56
N ALA A 52 -6.12 -0.98 11.29
CA ALA A 52 -5.19 -1.95 10.73
C ALA A 52 -4.70 -1.39 9.41
N LEU A 53 -3.41 -1.52 9.16
CA LEU A 53 -2.83 -1.14 7.87
C LEU A 53 -2.58 -2.41 7.08
N TRP A 54 -2.80 -2.30 5.78
CA TRP A 54 -2.72 -3.44 4.88
C TRP A 54 -1.89 -3.08 3.67
N ALA A 55 -1.40 -4.11 3.01
CA ALA A 55 -0.71 -4.02 1.74
C ALA A 55 -1.21 -5.12 0.83
N GLN A 56 -1.21 -4.84 -0.47
CA GLN A 56 -1.61 -5.80 -1.49
C GLN A 56 -0.76 -5.70 -2.73
N VAL A 57 -0.58 -6.83 -3.41
CA VAL A 57 0.24 -6.93 -4.61
C VAL A 57 -0.45 -7.77 -5.67
N ALA A 58 -0.21 -7.41 -6.93
CA ALA A 58 -0.68 -8.13 -8.09
C ALA A 58 0.29 -7.89 -9.25
N THR A 59 0.36 -8.86 -10.18
CA THR A 59 1.03 -8.64 -11.47
C THR A 59 0.32 -7.52 -12.25
N LEU A 60 1.01 -6.87 -13.18
CA LEU A 60 0.36 -5.83 -14.01
C LEU A 60 -0.69 -6.43 -14.95
N GLU A 61 -0.46 -7.65 -15.44
CA GLU A 61 -1.33 -8.36 -16.39
C GLU A 61 -1.82 -9.68 -15.79
N VAL A 62 -3.09 -10.06 -16.02
CA VAL A 62 -3.69 -11.31 -15.47
C VAL A 62 -3.06 -12.57 -16.09
N ASN A 63 -2.59 -12.47 -17.35
CA ASN A 63 -2.02 -13.59 -18.10
C ASN A 63 -0.48 -13.51 -18.20
N GLN A 64 0.18 -12.88 -17.23
CA GLN A 64 1.63 -12.85 -17.18
C GLN A 64 2.19 -14.28 -17.18
N SER A 65 3.27 -14.52 -17.94
CA SER A 65 3.90 -15.84 -17.95
C SER A 65 4.48 -16.17 -16.57
N LEU A 66 4.32 -17.42 -16.13
CA LEU A 66 4.99 -17.92 -14.91
C LEU A 66 6.53 -17.89 -15.01
N SER A 67 7.07 -17.76 -16.23
CA SER A 67 8.50 -17.57 -16.46
C SER A 67 8.98 -16.14 -16.23
N ASP A 68 8.07 -15.16 -16.16
CA ASP A 68 8.42 -13.77 -15.97
C ASP A 68 8.72 -13.53 -14.49
N THR A 69 9.83 -12.87 -14.20
CA THR A 69 10.12 -12.45 -12.83
C THR A 69 9.09 -11.41 -12.39
N ALA A 70 8.41 -11.63 -11.26
CA ALA A 70 7.60 -10.63 -10.57
C ALA A 70 7.72 -10.85 -9.06
N VAL A 71 8.61 -10.10 -8.42
CA VAL A 71 8.98 -10.29 -7.02
C VAL A 71 8.91 -8.97 -6.27
N ILE A 72 8.35 -9.03 -5.06
CA ILE A 72 8.38 -7.93 -4.10
C ILE A 72 9.20 -8.34 -2.89
N GLU A 73 10.10 -7.46 -2.51
CA GLU A 73 10.97 -7.57 -1.36
C GLU A 73 10.70 -6.38 -0.43
N ILE A 74 10.44 -6.63 0.86
CA ILE A 74 10.19 -5.59 1.87
C ILE A 74 11.17 -5.79 3.01
N ASP A 75 12.05 -4.81 3.19
CA ASP A 75 13.05 -4.75 4.26
C ASP A 75 12.34 -4.45 5.58
N TYR A 76 11.56 -3.36 5.59
CA TYR A 76 10.69 -3.04 6.72
C TYR A 76 9.43 -2.31 6.26
N TRP A 77 8.45 -2.30 7.15
CA TRP A 77 7.39 -1.30 7.15
C TRP A 77 7.06 -0.88 8.58
N LYS A 78 6.57 0.34 8.73
CA LYS A 78 6.19 0.91 10.02
C LYS A 78 4.98 1.79 9.90
N ILE A 79 4.25 1.91 11.01
CA ILE A 79 3.11 2.80 11.13
C ILE A 79 3.55 4.00 11.95
N ILE A 80 3.39 5.18 11.35
CA ILE A 80 3.66 6.47 11.96
C ILE A 80 2.31 7.12 12.29
N GLU A 81 2.07 7.37 13.56
CA GLU A 81 1.00 8.23 14.06
C GLU A 81 1.42 9.70 13.93
N VAL A 82 0.58 10.53 13.34
CA VAL A 82 0.75 11.98 13.26
C VAL A 82 -0.34 12.66 14.07
N LEU A 83 0.04 13.35 15.14
CA LEU A 83 -0.89 14.09 15.99
C LEU A 83 -0.31 15.46 16.37
N ASN A 84 -1.03 16.54 16.06
CA ASN A 84 -0.57 17.92 16.27
C ASN A 84 0.82 18.16 15.66
N ASP A 85 1.00 17.74 14.41
CA ASP A 85 2.26 17.83 13.64
C ASP A 85 3.46 17.08 14.24
N LYS A 86 3.22 16.16 15.19
CA LYS A 86 4.24 15.29 15.74
C LYS A 86 4.08 13.87 15.23
N GLU A 87 5.15 13.34 14.66
CA GLU A 87 5.25 11.95 14.24
C GLU A 87 5.67 11.05 15.41
N SER A 88 5.07 9.88 15.53
CA SER A 88 5.43 8.84 16.48
C SER A 88 5.30 7.48 15.83
N GLU A 89 6.36 6.68 15.87
CA GLU A 89 6.29 5.29 15.44
C GLU A 89 5.50 4.48 16.46
N ILE A 90 4.43 3.83 16.01
CA ILE A 90 3.55 3.02 16.86
C ILE A 90 3.57 1.53 16.52
N TYR A 91 4.22 1.17 15.41
CA TYR A 91 4.43 -0.21 14.97
C TYR A 91 5.61 -0.27 14.02
N PHE A 92 6.41 -1.32 14.13
CA PHE A 92 7.58 -1.58 13.30
C PHE A 92 7.72 -3.09 13.08
N GLU A 93 7.88 -3.51 11.83
CA GLU A 93 8.16 -4.90 11.45
C GLU A 93 9.29 -4.88 10.42
N ASN A 94 10.37 -5.58 10.75
CA ASN A 94 11.60 -5.69 9.96
C ASN A 94 11.89 -7.12 9.51
N TYR A 95 10.97 -8.06 9.76
CA TYR A 95 11.06 -9.42 9.27
C TYR A 95 12.33 -10.19 9.68
N ASP A 96 12.97 -9.79 10.79
CA ASP A 96 14.18 -10.42 11.31
C ASP A 96 13.86 -11.70 12.10
N TYR A 97 13.43 -12.72 11.35
CA TYR A 97 13.14 -14.04 11.88
C TYR A 97 14.34 -14.97 11.71
N SER A 98 14.69 -15.71 12.76
CA SER A 98 15.74 -16.76 12.73
C SER A 98 15.33 -18.03 11.97
N TYR A 99 14.07 -18.10 11.55
CA TYR A 99 13.48 -19.18 10.77
C TYR A 99 12.66 -18.60 9.62
N VAL A 100 12.38 -19.41 8.60
CA VAL A 100 11.50 -19.00 7.49
C VAL A 100 10.07 -18.91 8.01
N LYS A 101 9.59 -17.69 8.26
CA LYS A 101 8.20 -17.43 8.62
C LYS A 101 7.32 -17.61 7.39
N LYS A 102 6.28 -18.44 7.53
CA LYS A 102 5.14 -18.51 6.61
C LYS A 102 3.96 -17.82 7.27
N PHE A 103 3.17 -17.12 6.48
CA PHE A 103 2.03 -16.35 6.95
C PHE A 103 0.79 -17.25 6.99
N SER A 104 0.03 -17.14 8.08
CA SER A 104 -1.25 -17.83 8.21
C SER A 104 -2.35 -17.08 7.45
N ILE A 105 -3.53 -17.71 7.34
CA ILE A 105 -4.73 -17.06 6.78
C ILE A 105 -5.23 -15.88 7.63
N ASP A 106 -4.75 -15.73 8.86
CA ASP A 106 -5.08 -14.62 9.75
C ASP A 106 -4.11 -13.43 9.60
N GLU A 107 -3.04 -13.60 8.82
CA GLU A 107 -2.03 -12.57 8.56
C GLU A 107 -1.99 -12.16 7.07
N ALA A 108 -2.35 -13.07 6.16
CA ALA A 108 -2.38 -12.83 4.73
C ALA A 108 -3.39 -13.74 4.02
N GLY A 109 -3.93 -13.28 2.89
CA GLY A 109 -4.86 -14.04 2.06
C GLY A 109 -4.63 -13.81 0.56
N LEU A 110 -4.96 -14.83 -0.22
CA LEU A 110 -5.19 -14.69 -1.66
C LEU A 110 -6.64 -14.33 -1.91
N TYR A 111 -6.85 -13.27 -2.69
CA TYR A 111 -8.14 -12.75 -3.07
C TYR A 111 -8.32 -12.80 -4.58
N CYS A 112 -9.57 -12.85 -5.02
CA CYS A 112 -9.88 -12.89 -6.43
C CYS A 112 -9.54 -11.58 -7.16
N ARG A 113 -8.95 -11.73 -8.34
CA ARG A 113 -8.72 -10.63 -9.28
C ARG A 113 -9.68 -10.62 -10.48
N PHE A 114 -10.07 -11.81 -10.95
CA PHE A 114 -10.85 -11.99 -12.18
C PHE A 114 -12.10 -12.87 -11.92
N PRO A 115 -13.27 -12.56 -12.51
CA PRO A 115 -13.56 -11.52 -13.50
C PRO A 115 -13.63 -10.09 -12.93
N SER A 116 -13.73 -9.95 -11.61
CA SER A 116 -13.68 -8.67 -10.90
C SER A 116 -12.84 -8.83 -9.64
N TRP A 117 -12.20 -7.75 -9.21
CA TRP A 117 -11.46 -7.70 -7.95
C TRP A 117 -12.42 -7.90 -6.77
N PHE A 118 -12.04 -8.74 -5.81
CA PHE A 118 -12.80 -9.07 -4.61
C PHE A 118 -14.22 -9.60 -4.89
N ASP A 119 -14.40 -10.26 -6.04
CA ASP A 119 -15.69 -10.82 -6.41
C ASP A 119 -16.04 -12.01 -5.49
N THR A 120 -17.11 -11.86 -4.72
CA THR A 120 -17.60 -12.94 -3.83
C THR A 120 -17.98 -14.23 -4.58
N SER A 121 -18.25 -14.16 -5.89
CA SER A 121 -18.68 -15.31 -6.71
C SER A 121 -17.56 -16.29 -7.06
N CYS A 122 -16.29 -15.86 -7.05
CA CYS A 122 -15.14 -16.73 -7.25
C CYS A 122 -14.60 -17.31 -5.95
N HIS A 123 -15.45 -17.36 -4.90
CA HIS A 123 -15.10 -17.98 -3.64
C HIS A 123 -13.86 -17.32 -3.01
N ASP A 124 -13.97 -16.00 -2.78
CA ASP A 124 -13.00 -15.11 -2.12
C ASP A 124 -12.73 -15.52 -0.66
N PHE A 125 -12.37 -16.78 -0.47
CA PHE A 125 -12.01 -17.39 0.79
C PHE A 125 -10.50 -17.24 0.89
N HIS A 126 -10.06 -16.48 1.89
CA HIS A 126 -8.66 -16.24 2.30
C HIS A 126 -7.79 -17.49 2.15
N SER A 127 -7.36 -17.75 0.92
CA SER A 127 -6.58 -18.95 0.64
C SER A 127 -5.17 -18.64 1.06
N GLN A 128 -4.50 -19.63 1.65
CA GLN A 128 -3.18 -19.41 2.19
C GLN A 128 -2.20 -18.96 1.09
N VAL A 129 -1.49 -17.86 1.34
CA VAL A 129 -0.43 -17.36 0.46
C VAL A 129 0.83 -18.22 0.63
N LYS A 130 1.10 -19.12 -0.33
CA LYS A 130 2.23 -20.07 -0.25
C LYS A 130 3.57 -19.48 -0.71
N ASN A 131 3.49 -18.51 -1.62
CA ASN A 131 4.57 -17.79 -2.28
C ASN A 131 5.05 -16.54 -1.52
N MET A 132 4.69 -16.44 -0.23
CA MET A 132 5.12 -15.38 0.69
C MET A 132 5.92 -15.98 1.85
N SER A 133 7.04 -15.36 2.20
CA SER A 133 7.82 -15.75 3.38
C SER A 133 8.72 -14.64 3.87
N ALA A 134 9.02 -14.66 5.16
CA ALA A 134 9.92 -13.71 5.79
C ALA A 134 11.11 -14.42 6.47
N TYR A 135 12.32 -13.93 6.25
CA TYR A 135 13.55 -14.49 6.82
C TYR A 135 14.70 -13.48 6.76
N ASN A 136 15.53 -13.42 7.82
CA ASN A 136 16.78 -12.64 7.84
C ASN A 136 16.61 -11.18 7.41
N GLY A 137 15.59 -10.52 7.96
CA GLY A 137 15.35 -9.09 7.74
C GLY A 137 14.60 -8.77 6.44
N LEU A 138 13.96 -9.77 5.80
CA LEU A 138 13.33 -9.57 4.50
C LEU A 138 12.05 -10.38 4.36
N LEU A 139 10.97 -9.70 3.99
CA LEU A 139 9.78 -10.33 3.42
C LEU A 139 9.94 -10.43 1.90
N THR A 140 9.79 -11.64 1.36
CA THR A 140 9.80 -11.90 -0.09
C THR A 140 8.47 -12.48 -0.54
N ILE A 141 7.95 -11.96 -1.64
CA ILE A 141 6.71 -12.39 -2.28
C ILE A 141 7.00 -12.65 -3.76
N ASP A 142 6.86 -13.90 -4.20
CA ASP A 142 6.96 -14.27 -5.62
C ASP A 142 5.57 -14.20 -6.28
N VAL A 143 5.20 -13.00 -6.71
CA VAL A 143 3.88 -12.68 -7.26
C VAL A 143 3.62 -13.41 -8.59
N ALA A 144 4.67 -13.78 -9.33
CA ALA A 144 4.55 -14.51 -10.59
C ALA A 144 3.86 -15.88 -10.43
N GLN A 145 3.89 -16.48 -9.23
CA GLN A 145 3.23 -17.77 -8.96
C GLN A 145 1.71 -17.69 -8.85
N THR A 146 1.14 -16.48 -8.78
CA THR A 146 -0.30 -16.25 -8.61
C THR A 146 -0.76 -15.03 -9.43
N PRO A 147 -0.59 -15.04 -10.77
CA PRO A 147 -0.85 -13.86 -11.62
C PRO A 147 -2.34 -13.49 -11.71
N ASP A 148 -3.22 -14.45 -11.43
CA ASP A 148 -4.68 -14.34 -11.44
C ASP A 148 -5.28 -13.92 -10.08
N SER A 149 -4.44 -13.67 -9.08
CA SER A 149 -4.85 -13.41 -7.70
C SER A 149 -4.24 -12.11 -7.17
N ILE A 150 -4.84 -11.60 -6.10
CA ILE A 150 -4.31 -10.50 -5.30
C ILE A 150 -3.76 -11.10 -4.01
N ILE A 151 -2.49 -10.87 -3.71
CA ILE A 151 -1.94 -11.21 -2.39
C ILE A 151 -2.17 -10.00 -1.50
N HIS A 152 -2.87 -10.18 -0.38
CA HIS A 152 -3.19 -9.09 0.55
C HIS A 152 -2.87 -9.51 1.97
N TRP A 153 -2.18 -8.66 2.72
CA TRP A 153 -1.74 -8.92 4.10
C TRP A 153 -1.84 -7.66 4.95
N TRP A 154 -1.90 -7.84 6.27
CA TRP A 154 -2.20 -6.75 7.19
C TRP A 154 -1.37 -6.81 8.47
N THR A 155 -1.26 -5.67 9.13
CA THR A 155 -0.69 -5.56 10.47
C THR A 155 -1.68 -6.10 11.51
N PRO A 156 -1.22 -6.40 12.73
CA PRO A 156 -2.11 -6.45 13.88
C PRO A 156 -2.92 -5.15 13.99
N LYS A 157 -4.11 -5.26 14.60
CA LYS A 157 -4.92 -4.08 14.90
C LYS A 157 -4.26 -3.27 16.01
N LEU A 158 -4.22 -1.96 15.85
CA LEU A 158 -3.68 -1.01 16.83
C LEU A 158 -4.79 -0.08 17.33
N LEU A 159 -4.63 0.51 18.51
CA LEU A 159 -5.61 1.47 19.01
C LEU A 159 -5.60 2.73 18.13
N TYR A 160 -6.80 3.15 17.72
CA TYR A 160 -7.00 4.44 17.10
C TYR A 160 -6.93 5.53 18.16
N LYS A 161 -6.25 6.62 17.85
CA LYS A 161 -6.15 7.81 18.68
C LYS A 161 -6.90 8.95 18.00
N THR A 162 -7.88 9.50 18.71
CA THR A 162 -8.73 10.57 18.20
C THR A 162 -7.92 11.75 17.70
N GLY A 163 -8.16 12.13 16.45
CA GLY A 163 -7.50 13.27 15.79
C GLY A 163 -6.13 12.96 15.20
N ALA A 164 -5.64 11.73 15.35
CA ALA A 164 -4.42 11.30 14.71
C ALA A 164 -4.64 10.85 13.27
N GLN A 165 -3.65 11.11 12.43
CA GLN A 165 -3.51 10.54 11.10
C GLN A 165 -2.47 9.43 11.13
N TYR A 166 -2.51 8.52 10.17
CA TYR A 166 -1.61 7.37 10.11
C TYR A 166 -0.97 7.26 8.74
N ILE A 167 0.34 7.04 8.74
CA ILE A 167 1.19 6.91 7.55
C ILE A 167 1.90 5.56 7.64
N ILE A 168 2.01 4.86 6.51
CA ILE A 168 2.96 3.78 6.33
C ILE A 168 4.24 4.36 5.77
N GLU A 169 5.36 4.05 6.40
CA GLU A 169 6.66 4.12 5.74
C GLU A 169 7.18 2.69 5.53
N ALA A 170 7.54 2.35 4.30
CA ALA A 170 8.07 1.04 3.96
C ALA A 170 9.30 1.17 3.06
N LYS A 171 10.26 0.26 3.21
CA LYS A 171 11.42 0.15 2.32
C LYS A 171 11.27 -1.10 1.45
N VAL A 172 11.02 -0.88 0.17
CA VAL A 172 10.55 -1.91 -0.76
C VAL A 172 11.45 -1.98 -2.00
N LYS A 173 11.61 -3.17 -2.55
CA LYS A 173 12.18 -3.41 -3.87
C LYS A 173 11.19 -4.23 -4.68
N ILE A 174 10.88 -3.73 -5.87
CA ILE A 174 9.85 -4.30 -6.75
C ILE A 174 10.51 -4.60 -8.09
N THR A 175 10.52 -5.86 -8.48
CA THR A 175 11.14 -6.34 -9.72
C THR A 175 10.10 -6.99 -10.61
N GLY A 176 10.15 -6.68 -11.91
CA GLY A 176 9.24 -7.27 -12.90
C GLY A 176 7.93 -6.51 -13.07
N LYS A 177 6.98 -7.13 -13.76
CA LYS A 177 5.65 -6.56 -14.02
C LYS A 177 4.70 -6.78 -12.82
N THR A 178 4.99 -6.14 -11.69
CA THR A 178 4.16 -6.20 -10.48
C THR A 178 4.10 -4.85 -9.79
N ALA A 179 3.03 -4.62 -9.04
CA ALA A 179 2.83 -3.39 -8.29
C ALA A 179 2.34 -3.68 -6.87
N LEU A 180 2.61 -2.74 -5.97
CA LEU A 180 2.28 -2.79 -4.54
C LEU A 180 1.38 -1.62 -4.18
N GLN A 181 0.30 -1.85 -3.46
CA GLN A 181 -0.57 -0.81 -2.92
C GLN A 181 -0.72 -1.00 -1.43
N PHE A 182 -0.87 0.11 -0.71
CA PHE A 182 -1.12 0.12 0.71
C PHE A 182 -2.49 0.73 1.01
N GLY A 183 -3.02 0.41 2.18
CA GLY A 183 -4.21 1.06 2.69
C GLY A 183 -4.35 0.91 4.19
N MET A 184 -5.46 1.44 4.69
CA MET A 184 -5.81 1.39 6.09
C MET A 184 -7.30 1.24 6.27
N ASP A 185 -7.67 0.36 7.18
CA ASP A 185 -9.01 0.22 7.69
C ASP A 185 -9.12 0.75 9.12
N TYR A 186 -10.22 1.42 9.42
CA TYR A 186 -10.70 1.50 10.79
C TYR A 186 -11.39 0.20 11.19
N TRP A 187 -11.25 -0.20 12.44
CA TRP A 187 -11.90 -1.37 13.03
C TRP A 187 -12.69 -1.01 14.28
N ARG A 188 -13.81 -1.70 14.50
CA ARG A 188 -14.65 -1.50 15.71
C ARG A 188 -13.86 -1.70 16.99
N THR A 189 -13.10 -2.78 17.07
CA THR A 189 -12.26 -3.12 18.23
C THR A 189 -10.97 -3.81 17.76
N LEU A 190 -10.03 -3.99 18.68
CA LEU A 190 -8.79 -4.75 18.45
C LEU A 190 -9.02 -6.23 18.13
N THR A 191 -10.18 -6.78 18.48
CA THR A 191 -10.51 -8.21 18.34
C THR A 191 -11.63 -8.48 17.36
N ALA A 192 -12.23 -7.44 16.77
CA ALA A 192 -13.27 -7.60 15.78
C ALA A 192 -12.73 -8.37 14.56
N GLY A 193 -13.42 -9.44 14.20
CA GLY A 193 -13.19 -10.14 12.93
C GLY A 193 -13.94 -9.46 11.79
N PHE A 194 -13.48 -9.69 10.56
CA PHE A 194 -14.24 -9.28 9.37
C PHE A 194 -15.62 -9.95 9.39
N ASN A 195 -16.67 -9.24 8.96
CA ASN A 195 -18.01 -9.78 8.85
C ASN A 195 -18.63 -9.55 7.47
N VAL A 196 -18.55 -8.33 6.94
CA VAL A 196 -19.12 -7.96 5.65
C VAL A 196 -18.43 -6.70 5.13
N PHE A 197 -18.32 -6.56 3.82
CA PHE A 197 -17.94 -5.28 3.22
C PHE A 197 -19.14 -4.32 3.24
N ASP A 198 -18.93 -3.10 3.74
CA ASP A 198 -19.94 -2.04 3.74
C ASP A 198 -19.27 -0.70 3.44
N PRO A 199 -19.51 -0.09 2.27
CA PRO A 199 -18.89 1.18 1.91
C PRO A 199 -19.30 2.34 2.82
N ASP A 200 -20.46 2.24 3.48
CA ASP A 200 -21.00 3.26 4.38
C ASP A 200 -20.60 3.01 5.85
N CYS A 201 -19.97 1.87 6.14
CA CYS A 201 -19.45 1.50 7.45
C CYS A 201 -20.52 1.45 8.56
N ILE A 202 -21.73 1.08 8.21
CA ILE A 202 -22.89 0.98 9.10
C ILE A 202 -22.91 -0.38 9.79
N VAL A 203 -22.81 -1.47 9.01
CA VAL A 203 -22.93 -2.85 9.49
C VAL A 203 -21.60 -3.61 9.53
N SER A 204 -20.59 -3.12 8.81
CA SER A 204 -19.26 -3.75 8.83
C SER A 204 -18.52 -3.51 10.16
N ASN A 205 -17.62 -4.45 10.48
CA ASN A 205 -16.64 -4.35 11.56
C ASN A 205 -15.36 -3.61 11.13
N ASN A 206 -15.10 -3.52 9.83
CA ASN A 206 -14.03 -2.71 9.26
C ASN A 206 -14.60 -1.57 8.38
N CYS A 207 -13.81 -0.54 8.16
CA CYS A 207 -14.21 0.62 7.38
C CYS A 207 -13.00 1.20 6.69
N GLU A 208 -12.96 1.11 5.36
CA GLU A 208 -11.86 1.64 4.55
C GLU A 208 -11.66 3.14 4.84
N ALA A 209 -10.45 3.48 5.27
CA ALA A 209 -10.05 4.84 5.61
C ALA A 209 -9.35 5.51 4.42
N TRP A 210 -8.30 4.87 3.89
CA TRP A 210 -7.58 5.36 2.73
C TRP A 210 -6.82 4.24 2.01
N ILE A 211 -6.54 4.50 0.73
CA ILE A 211 -5.82 3.61 -0.18
C ILE A 211 -4.76 4.46 -0.88
N SER A 212 -3.53 3.97 -1.03
CA SER A 212 -2.44 4.69 -1.70
C SER A 212 -2.48 4.56 -3.23
N ASP A 213 -1.66 5.35 -3.92
CA ASP A 213 -1.26 5.02 -5.29
C ASP A 213 -0.49 3.68 -5.32
N TRP A 214 -0.43 3.07 -6.50
CA TRP A 214 0.38 1.90 -6.75
C TRP A 214 1.86 2.27 -6.78
N VAL A 215 2.67 1.58 -5.98
CA VAL A 215 4.13 1.61 -6.02
C VAL A 215 4.60 0.69 -7.13
N LEU A 216 5.31 1.29 -8.08
CA LEU A 216 5.76 0.65 -9.32
C LEU A 216 7.15 0.01 -9.16
N PRO A 217 7.59 -0.81 -10.14
CA PRO A 217 8.91 -1.42 -10.14
C PRO A 217 10.04 -0.44 -9.85
N THR A 218 10.91 -0.81 -8.91
CA THR A 218 11.93 0.09 -8.33
C THR A 218 13.26 0.01 -9.07
N GLN A 219 13.29 -0.56 -10.28
CA GLN A 219 14.50 -0.78 -11.09
C GLN A 219 15.57 -1.63 -10.37
N GLY A 220 15.13 -2.56 -9.52
CA GLY A 220 16.02 -3.49 -8.82
C GLY A 220 16.65 -2.93 -7.54
N GLU A 221 16.30 -1.71 -7.13
CA GLU A 221 16.83 -1.07 -5.91
C GLU A 221 15.77 -0.97 -4.82
N PHE A 222 16.21 -0.93 -3.55
CA PHE A 222 15.31 -0.59 -2.45
C PHE A 222 14.98 0.90 -2.46
N LYS A 223 13.70 1.23 -2.34
CA LYS A 223 13.20 2.60 -2.20
C LYS A 223 12.31 2.70 -0.96
N THR A 224 12.44 3.81 -0.25
CA THR A 224 11.51 4.15 0.82
C THR A 224 10.29 4.83 0.24
N VAL A 225 9.10 4.34 0.59
CA VAL A 225 7.82 4.93 0.25
C VAL A 225 7.13 5.39 1.53
N ARG A 226 6.41 6.51 1.46
CA ARG A 226 5.58 7.04 2.54
C ARG A 226 4.19 7.33 2.01
N VAL A 227 3.19 6.70 2.58
CA VAL A 227 1.80 6.76 2.11
C VAL A 227 0.80 6.84 3.27
N PRO A 228 -0.34 7.53 3.11
CA PRO A 228 -0.71 8.31 1.94
C PRO A 228 0.14 9.58 1.82
N VAL A 229 0.28 10.11 0.61
CA VAL A 229 0.87 11.43 0.37
C VAL A 229 -0.14 12.48 0.84
N ARG A 230 0.26 13.32 1.80
CA ARG A 230 -0.56 14.39 2.39
C ARG A 230 0.08 15.75 2.15
#